data_AF-A0A925CBB1-F1
#
_entry.id   AF-A0A925CBB1-F1
#
_cell.length_a   1.000
_cell.length_b   1.000
_cell.length_c   1.000
_cell.angle_alpha   90.00
_cell.angle_beta   90.00
_cell.angle_gamma   90.00
#
_symmetry.space_group_name_H-M   'P 1'
#
loop_
_entity.id
_entity.type
_entity.pdbx_description
1 polymer ?
#
loop_
_entity_poly.entity_id
_entity_poly.type
_entity_poly.pdbx_seq_one_letter_code
_entity_poly.pdbx_strand_id
1 'polypeptide(L)'
;MTEQFLGAAARSEDAAAMLADLTARGVEVVAVQAGDRLTIGASELEFLWPDRGYTPRIDNDASLIALLRIPTGAGERRILLTGDATETALGLLSQRGDTFDADIIEAPHHGSYNAAGAALVRVTSPVAVLQSTGARRGTDPRWLDAVGSSAWLSTAERGACAAWIERDGSVRWTTFR
;
A
#
# COMPACT_ATOMS: atom_id res chain seq x y z
N MET A 1 6.73 -7.51 -8.74
CA MET A 1 7.16 -8.07 -7.43
C MET A 1 8.56 -7.54 -7.10
N THR A 2 9.15 -7.86 -5.95
CA THR A 2 10.51 -7.39 -5.61
C THR A 2 11.60 -8.40 -6.01
N GLU A 3 12.85 -7.94 -6.16
CA GLU A 3 14.01 -8.83 -6.35
C GLU A 3 14.19 -9.77 -5.15
N GLN A 4 13.90 -9.27 -3.94
CA GLN A 4 13.95 -10.04 -2.70
C GLN A 4 12.95 -11.19 -2.73
N PHE A 5 11.73 -10.97 -3.23
CA PHE A 5 10.75 -12.04 -3.40
C PHE A 5 11.25 -13.10 -4.38
N LEU A 6 11.78 -12.71 -5.54
CA LEU A 6 12.34 -13.66 -6.51
C LEU A 6 13.48 -14.50 -5.93
N GLY A 7 14.38 -13.87 -5.16
CA GLY A 7 15.46 -14.57 -4.46
C GLY A 7 14.98 -15.45 -3.31
N ALA A 8 13.88 -15.10 -2.64
CA ALA A 8 13.27 -15.88 -1.57
C ALA A 8 12.44 -17.05 -2.11
N ALA A 9 11.86 -16.94 -3.30
CA ALA A 9 11.03 -17.98 -3.91
C ALA A 9 11.79 -19.29 -4.11
N ALA A 10 13.11 -19.24 -4.34
CA ALA A 10 13.96 -20.45 -4.38
C ALA A 10 13.98 -21.25 -3.07
N ARG A 11 13.53 -20.66 -1.96
CA ARG A 11 13.45 -21.28 -0.62
C ARG A 11 12.00 -21.48 -0.13
N SER A 12 11.00 -21.24 -0.99
CA SER A 12 9.58 -21.39 -0.66
C SER A 12 8.88 -22.19 -1.76
N GLU A 13 8.37 -23.38 -1.41
CA GLU A 13 7.66 -24.24 -2.36
C GLU A 13 6.44 -23.54 -2.97
N ASP A 14 5.66 -22.83 -2.16
CA ASP A 14 4.47 -22.10 -2.61
C ASP A 14 4.83 -20.96 -3.57
N ALA A 15 5.84 -20.16 -3.25
CA ALA A 15 6.27 -19.06 -4.10
C ALA A 15 6.86 -19.58 -5.42
N ALA A 16 7.65 -20.66 -5.37
CA ALA A 16 8.17 -21.31 -6.57
C ALA A 16 7.05 -21.88 -7.45
N ALA A 17 6.04 -22.53 -6.85
CA ALA A 17 4.89 -23.07 -7.57
C ALA A 17 4.08 -21.95 -8.24
N MET A 18 3.85 -20.83 -7.54
CA MET A 18 3.19 -19.65 -8.11
C MET A 18 3.95 -19.09 -9.32
N LEU A 19 5.27 -18.92 -9.22
CA LEU A 19 6.09 -18.42 -10.32
C LEU A 19 6.10 -19.37 -11.52
N ALA A 20 6.13 -20.68 -11.27
CA ALA A 20 6.04 -21.68 -12.32
C ALA A 20 4.68 -21.66 -13.05
N ASP A 21 3.57 -21.53 -12.32
CA ASP A 21 2.23 -21.41 -12.91
C ASP A 21 2.08 -20.13 -13.74
N LEU A 22 2.57 -18.99 -13.25
CA LEU A 22 2.59 -17.73 -14.01
C LEU A 22 3.39 -17.89 -15.31
N THR A 23 4.57 -18.50 -15.24
CA THR A 23 5.43 -18.75 -16.41
C THR A 23 4.74 -19.68 -17.41
N ALA A 24 4.13 -20.77 -16.94
CA ALA A 24 3.42 -21.73 -17.80
C ALA A 24 2.23 -21.10 -18.53
N ARG A 25 1.63 -20.04 -17.95
CA ARG A 25 0.55 -19.25 -18.56
C ARG A 25 1.05 -18.11 -19.46
N GLY A 26 2.36 -17.95 -19.62
CA GLY A 26 2.95 -16.86 -20.39
C GLY A 26 2.79 -15.49 -19.74
N VAL A 27 2.57 -15.44 -18.42
CA VAL A 27 2.51 -14.17 -17.67
C VAL A 27 3.94 -13.72 -17.38
N GLU A 28 4.29 -12.53 -17.88
CA GLU A 28 5.59 -11.92 -17.60
C GLU A 28 5.65 -11.48 -16.12
N VAL A 29 6.73 -11.87 -15.44
CA VAL A 29 6.99 -11.51 -14.06
C VAL A 29 8.14 -10.50 -14.03
N VAL A 30 7.82 -9.27 -13.62
CA VAL A 30 8.79 -8.17 -13.55
C VAL A 30 9.12 -7.83 -12.09
N ALA A 31 10.41 -7.70 -11.81
CA ALA A 31 10.91 -7.14 -10.56
C ALA A 31 10.89 -5.60 -10.63
N VAL A 32 10.38 -4.96 -9.59
CA VAL A 32 10.28 -3.50 -9.49
C VAL A 32 10.86 -3.02 -8.15
N GLN A 33 11.33 -1.78 -8.14
CA GLN A 33 11.90 -1.10 -6.98
C GLN A 33 11.56 0.39 -7.00
N ALA A 34 12.04 1.14 -6.00
CA ALA A 34 11.90 2.59 -5.93
C ALA A 34 12.34 3.27 -7.24
N GLY A 35 11.47 4.12 -7.78
CA GLY A 35 11.67 4.87 -9.03
C GLY A 35 11.09 4.20 -10.27
N ASP A 36 10.78 2.90 -10.23
CA ASP A 36 10.11 2.23 -11.34
C ASP A 36 8.65 2.70 -11.45
N ARG A 37 8.10 2.71 -12.67
CA ARG A 37 6.75 3.20 -12.96
C ARG A 37 5.98 2.28 -13.89
N LEU A 38 4.67 2.22 -13.69
CA LEU A 38 3.73 1.48 -14.52
C LEU A 38 2.55 2.37 -14.91
N THR A 39 2.23 2.43 -16.20
CA THR A 39 1.04 3.13 -16.69
C THR A 39 -0.18 2.21 -16.68
N ILE A 40 -1.28 2.65 -16.08
CA ILE A 40 -2.56 1.94 -16.02
C ILE A 40 -3.65 2.85 -16.59
N GLY A 41 -3.95 2.68 -17.88
CA GLY A 41 -4.85 3.60 -18.58
C GLY A 41 -4.27 5.02 -18.60
N ALA A 42 -4.97 5.99 -18.00
CA ALA A 42 -4.49 7.37 -17.84
C ALA A 42 -3.73 7.61 -16.53
N SER A 43 -3.66 6.60 -15.65
CA SER A 43 -3.04 6.70 -14.32
C SER A 43 -1.59 6.21 -14.36
N GLU A 44 -0.78 6.68 -13.42
CA GLU A 44 0.62 6.26 -13.24
C GLU A 44 0.81 5.68 -11.84
N LEU A 45 1.33 4.46 -11.75
CA LEU A 45 1.75 3.83 -10.50
C LEU A 45 3.27 3.96 -10.37
N GLU A 46 3.72 4.69 -9.36
CA GLU A 46 5.13 4.89 -9.03
C GLU A 46 5.50 4.03 -7.81
N PHE A 47 6.52 3.19 -7.93
CA PHE A 47 7.04 2.43 -6.81
C PHE A 47 7.99 3.31 -5.99
N LEU A 48 7.74 3.41 -4.69
CA LEU A 48 8.48 4.26 -3.76
C LEU A 48 9.50 3.47 -2.93
N TRP A 49 9.23 2.19 -2.71
CA TRP A 49 10.01 1.28 -1.87
C TRP A 49 9.88 -0.16 -2.38
N PRO A 50 10.88 -1.05 -2.23
CA PRO A 50 12.20 -0.82 -1.61
C PRO A 50 13.21 -0.13 -2.53
N ASP A 51 14.24 0.48 -1.94
CA ASP A 51 15.38 1.01 -2.70
C ASP A 51 16.16 -0.12 -3.40
N ARG A 52 16.81 0.23 -4.51
CA ARG A 52 17.72 -0.68 -5.20
C ARG A 52 18.80 -1.18 -4.25
N GLY A 53 18.94 -2.50 -4.13
CA GLY A 53 19.93 -3.13 -3.25
C GLY A 53 19.56 -3.13 -1.76
N TYR A 54 18.37 -2.64 -1.38
CA TYR A 54 17.91 -2.76 -0.01
C TYR A 54 17.84 -4.23 0.42
N THR A 55 18.43 -4.57 1.56
CA THR A 55 18.40 -5.93 2.10
C THR A 55 17.56 -5.92 3.39
N PRO A 56 16.31 -6.40 3.36
CA PRO A 56 15.45 -6.40 4.53
C PRO A 56 15.97 -7.37 5.60
N ARG A 57 15.71 -7.05 6.87
CA ARG A 57 15.90 -8.01 7.98
C ARG A 57 14.76 -9.02 8.08
N ILE A 58 13.56 -8.61 7.68
CA ILE A 58 12.34 -9.41 7.66
C ILE A 58 11.60 -9.15 6.35
N ASP A 59 10.92 -10.15 5.80
CA ASP A 59 10.33 -10.07 4.45
C ASP A 59 9.35 -8.90 4.28
N ASN A 60 8.59 -8.57 5.32
CA ASN A 60 7.65 -7.45 5.34
C ASN A 60 8.30 -6.10 5.03
N ASP A 61 9.57 -5.91 5.38
CA ASP A 61 10.29 -4.66 5.07
C ASP A 61 10.69 -4.55 3.60
N ALA A 62 10.51 -5.59 2.80
CA ALA A 62 10.58 -5.53 1.34
C ALA A 62 9.19 -5.45 0.67
N SER A 63 8.12 -5.14 1.42
CA SER A 63 6.81 -4.84 0.82
C SER A 63 6.92 -3.70 -0.19
N LEU A 64 6.23 -3.80 -1.31
CA LEU A 64 6.16 -2.69 -2.27
C LEU A 64 5.29 -1.58 -1.68
N ILE A 65 5.87 -0.39 -1.55
CA ILE A 65 5.10 0.83 -1.30
C ILE A 65 4.97 1.54 -2.64
N ALA A 66 3.76 1.87 -3.06
CA ALA A 66 3.49 2.46 -4.36
C ALA A 66 2.45 3.57 -4.29
N LEU A 67 2.68 4.64 -5.05
CA LEU A 67 1.77 5.78 -5.18
C LEU A 67 1.10 5.74 -6.55
N LEU A 68 -0.21 5.54 -6.57
CA LEU A 68 -1.02 5.61 -7.77
C LEU A 68 -1.54 7.04 -7.96
N ARG A 69 -1.12 7.69 -9.03
CA ARG A 69 -1.55 9.03 -9.45
C ARG A 69 -2.64 8.91 -10.50
N ILE A 70 -3.78 9.54 -10.25
CA ILE A 70 -4.99 9.42 -11.07
C ILE A 70 -5.41 10.81 -11.53
N PRO A 71 -5.38 11.10 -12.84
CA PRO A 71 -5.89 12.37 -13.36
C PRO A 71 -7.42 12.42 -13.28
N THR A 72 -7.95 13.57 -12.88
CA THR A 72 -9.37 13.86 -12.72
C THR A 72 -9.70 15.26 -13.26
N GLY A 73 -10.98 15.60 -13.36
CA GLY A 73 -11.45 16.93 -13.74
C GLY A 73 -11.12 18.03 -12.72
N ALA A 74 -10.73 17.68 -11.50
CA ALA A 74 -10.29 18.61 -10.46
C ALA A 74 -8.77 18.54 -10.18
N GLY A 75 -7.98 17.95 -11.10
CA GLY A 75 -6.54 17.77 -10.93
C GLY A 75 -6.18 16.31 -10.65
N GLU A 76 -5.08 16.08 -9.93
CA GLU A 76 -4.59 14.73 -9.60
C GLU A 76 -5.14 14.27 -8.25
N ARG A 77 -5.50 12.98 -8.18
CA ARG A 77 -5.79 12.26 -6.93
C ARG A 77 -4.81 11.12 -6.74
N ARG A 78 -4.60 10.71 -5.49
CA ARG A 78 -3.50 9.81 -5.10
C ARG A 78 -3.98 8.70 -4.18
N ILE A 79 -3.57 7.48 -4.49
CA ILE A 79 -3.75 6.31 -3.61
C ILE A 79 -2.37 5.80 -3.21
N LEU A 80 -2.11 5.69 -1.91
CA LEU A 80 -0.89 5.09 -1.38
C LEU A 80 -1.15 3.65 -0.94
N LEU A 81 -0.50 2.72 -1.63
CA LEU A 81 -0.48 1.30 -1.30
C LEU A 81 0.78 1.03 -0.48
N THR A 82 0.64 0.40 0.67
CA THR A 82 1.75 0.21 1.62
C THR A 82 2.07 -1.26 1.86
N GLY A 83 1.17 -2.17 1.46
CA GLY A 83 1.29 -3.59 1.74
C GLY A 83 1.58 -3.85 3.23
N ASP A 84 2.50 -4.78 3.49
CA ASP A 84 2.87 -5.16 4.85
C ASP A 84 4.10 -4.42 5.39
N ALA A 85 4.43 -3.26 4.81
CA ALA A 85 5.57 -2.45 5.24
C ALA A 85 5.49 -2.16 6.76
N THR A 86 6.57 -2.46 7.47
CA THR A 86 6.64 -2.20 8.91
C THR A 86 7.13 -0.78 9.21
N GLU A 87 7.22 -0.45 10.49
CA GLU A 87 7.80 0.82 10.95
C GLU A 87 9.20 1.08 10.40
N THR A 88 10.01 0.04 10.20
CA THR A 88 11.36 0.17 9.64
C THR A 88 11.30 0.71 8.21
N ALA A 89 10.53 0.06 7.34
CA ALA A 89 10.38 0.47 5.94
C ALA A 89 9.76 1.88 5.82
N LEU A 90 8.67 2.14 6.56
CA LEU A 90 8.00 3.45 6.55
C LEU A 90 8.88 4.57 7.13
N GLY A 91 9.66 4.26 8.16
CA GLY A 91 10.61 5.20 8.77
C GLY A 91 11.75 5.55 7.82
N LEU A 92 12.32 4.56 7.12
CA LEU A 92 13.34 4.79 6.10
C LEU A 92 12.79 5.60 4.92
N LEU A 93 11.58 5.27 4.46
CA LEU A 93 10.91 6.04 3.41
C LEU A 93 10.68 7.50 3.84
N SER A 94 10.25 7.73 5.08
CA SER A 94 10.06 9.09 5.62
C SER A 94 11.38 9.88 5.71
N GLN A 95 12.48 9.22 6.06
CA GLN A 95 13.81 9.85 6.15
C GLN A 95 14.39 10.25 4.80
N ARG A 96 13.93 9.64 3.70
CA ARG A 96 14.32 10.07 2.34
C ARG A 96 13.85 11.49 2.02
N GLY A 97 12.94 12.06 2.82
CA GLY A 97 12.43 13.42 2.64
C GLY A 97 11.43 13.53 1.50
N ASP A 98 11.01 12.39 0.96
CA ASP A 98 9.98 12.33 -0.06
C ASP A 98 8.65 12.77 0.58
N THR A 99 8.09 13.87 0.08
CA THR A 99 6.76 14.32 0.49
C THR A 99 5.72 13.59 -0.34
N PHE A 100 4.96 12.72 0.32
CA PHE A 100 3.80 12.08 -0.29
C PHE A 100 2.55 12.72 0.27
N ASP A 101 1.60 12.98 -0.61
CA ASP A 101 0.23 13.33 -0.25
C ASP A 101 -0.67 12.26 -0.89
N ALA A 102 -1.74 11.88 -0.21
CA ALA A 102 -2.58 10.76 -0.59
C ALA A 102 -4.01 10.99 -0.11
N ASP A 103 -4.97 10.86 -1.02
CA ASP A 103 -6.40 10.96 -0.70
C ASP A 103 -6.93 9.64 -0.13
N ILE A 104 -6.32 8.51 -0.49
CA ILE A 104 -6.67 7.18 0.00
C ILE A 104 -5.39 6.45 0.40
N ILE A 105 -5.40 5.78 1.56
CA ILE A 105 -4.27 4.99 2.05
C ILE A 105 -4.72 3.55 2.34
N GLU A 106 -3.95 2.57 1.87
CA GLU A 106 -3.97 1.23 2.43
C GLU A 106 -3.25 1.24 3.78
N ALA A 107 -3.93 0.85 4.86
CA ALA A 107 -3.34 0.78 6.19
C ALA A 107 -2.18 -0.22 6.18
N PRO A 108 -0.96 0.20 6.59
CA PRO A 108 0.20 -0.67 6.54
C PRO A 108 0.02 -1.88 7.46
N HIS A 109 0.55 -3.01 7.03
CA HIS A 109 0.69 -4.22 7.85
C HIS A 109 -0.65 -4.65 8.48
N HIS A 110 -1.69 -4.73 7.65
CA HIS A 110 -3.07 -5.05 8.05
C HIS A 110 -3.66 -4.13 9.14
N GLY A 111 -3.15 -2.90 9.24
CA GLY A 111 -3.52 -1.92 10.28
C GLY A 111 -2.87 -2.15 11.64
N SER A 112 -1.81 -2.97 11.71
CA SER A 112 -1.04 -3.10 12.95
C SER A 112 -0.36 -1.76 13.25
N TYR A 113 -0.64 -1.20 14.42
CA TYR A 113 -0.18 0.14 14.76
C TYR A 113 1.36 0.23 14.77
N ASN A 114 1.87 1.29 14.13
CA ASN A 114 3.24 1.76 14.28
C ASN A 114 3.30 3.29 14.11
N ALA A 115 4.31 3.95 14.67
CA ALA A 115 4.33 5.40 14.74
C ALA A 115 4.61 6.05 13.38
N ALA A 116 5.44 5.42 12.53
CA ALA A 116 5.73 5.91 11.19
C ALA A 116 4.46 5.94 10.30
N GLY A 117 3.66 4.89 10.31
CA GLY A 117 2.38 4.85 9.60
C GLY A 117 1.36 5.84 10.16
N ALA A 118 1.30 6.01 11.48
CA ALA A 118 0.46 7.03 12.09
C ALA A 118 0.89 8.46 11.73
N ALA A 119 2.20 8.72 11.63
CA ALA A 119 2.72 10.00 11.16
C ALA A 119 2.38 10.24 9.68
N LEU A 120 2.52 9.21 8.84
CA LEU A 120 2.13 9.26 7.43
C LEU A 120 0.66 9.64 7.26
N VAL A 121 -0.27 8.92 7.90
CA VAL A 121 -1.72 9.22 7.85
C VAL A 121 -2.02 10.64 8.32
N ARG A 122 -1.33 11.10 9.38
CA ARG A 122 -1.52 12.44 9.93
C ARG A 122 -1.06 13.55 8.99
N VAL A 123 0.08 13.36 8.32
CA VAL A 123 0.66 14.36 7.42
C VAL A 123 -0.13 14.45 6.12
N THR A 124 -0.61 13.32 5.60
CA THR A 124 -1.41 13.28 4.36
C THR A 124 -2.88 13.64 4.60
N SER A 125 -3.40 13.43 5.81
CA SER A 125 -4.82 13.65 6.17
C SER A 125 -5.80 13.10 5.12
N PRO A 126 -5.73 11.79 4.80
CA PRO A 126 -6.46 11.21 3.67
C PRO A 126 -7.97 11.30 3.87
N VAL A 127 -8.75 11.17 2.79
CA VAL A 127 -10.20 11.04 2.89
C VAL A 127 -10.59 9.69 3.49
N ALA A 128 -9.87 8.62 3.12
CA ALA A 128 -10.14 7.27 3.59
C ALA A 128 -8.86 6.45 3.81
N VAL A 129 -8.89 5.61 4.84
CA VAL A 129 -7.88 4.59 5.10
C VAL A 129 -8.55 3.22 5.07
N LEU A 130 -8.05 2.29 4.25
CA LEU A 130 -8.59 0.94 4.12
C LEU A 130 -7.72 -0.05 4.90
N GLN A 131 -8.32 -0.78 5.83
CA GLN A 131 -7.66 -1.82 6.59
C GLN A 131 -8.19 -3.20 6.17
N SER A 132 -7.35 -3.98 5.48
CA SER A 132 -7.61 -5.38 5.18
C SER A 132 -7.10 -6.26 6.32
N THR A 133 -8.02 -6.81 7.11
CA THR A 133 -7.69 -7.67 8.26
C THR A 133 -8.85 -8.60 8.63
N GLY A 134 -8.54 -9.65 9.38
CA GLY A 134 -9.54 -10.63 9.85
C GLY A 134 -10.34 -10.14 11.06
N ALA A 135 -11.55 -10.67 11.25
CA ALA A 135 -12.52 -10.25 12.28
C ALA A 135 -12.00 -10.20 13.74
N ARG A 136 -10.87 -10.87 14.05
CA ARG A 136 -10.24 -10.85 15.38
C ARG A 136 -9.32 -9.64 15.62
N ARG A 137 -8.98 -8.89 14.57
CA ARG A 137 -8.10 -7.72 14.62
C ARG A 137 -8.92 -6.47 14.33
N GLY A 138 -9.60 -5.97 15.34
CA GLY A 138 -10.28 -4.67 15.25
C GLY A 138 -9.30 -3.53 14.99
N THR A 139 -9.83 -2.34 14.71
CA THR A 139 -8.99 -1.14 14.57
C THR A 139 -8.27 -0.84 15.89
N ASP A 140 -6.94 -0.73 15.85
CA ASP A 140 -6.16 -0.33 17.04
C ASP A 140 -6.52 1.12 17.42
N PRO A 141 -6.99 1.40 18.65
CA PRO A 141 -7.42 2.74 19.05
C PRO A 141 -6.34 3.82 18.92
N ARG A 142 -5.06 3.44 18.89
CA ARG A 142 -3.95 4.41 18.69
C ARG A 142 -3.96 5.05 17.31
N TRP A 143 -4.62 4.44 16.33
CA TRP A 143 -4.85 5.09 15.03
C TRP A 143 -5.80 6.29 15.15
N LEU A 144 -6.69 6.33 16.14
CA LEU A 144 -7.70 7.39 16.28
C LEU A 144 -7.09 8.79 16.37
N ASP A 145 -5.93 8.92 16.99
CA ASP A 145 -5.21 10.19 17.07
C ASP A 145 -4.64 10.62 15.70
N ALA A 146 -4.35 9.67 14.81
CA ALA A 146 -3.77 9.92 13.50
C ALA A 146 -4.83 10.17 12.41
N VAL A 147 -5.97 9.48 12.48
CA VAL A 147 -6.98 9.52 11.41
C VAL A 147 -7.71 10.86 11.32
N GLY A 148 -7.87 11.60 12.42
CA GLY A 148 -8.58 12.88 12.39
C GLY A 148 -9.98 12.77 11.76
N SER A 149 -10.22 13.50 10.67
CA SER A 149 -11.47 13.44 9.90
C SER A 149 -11.53 12.32 8.85
N SER A 150 -10.47 11.53 8.69
CA SER A 150 -10.40 10.43 7.72
C SER A 150 -11.40 9.34 8.08
N ALA A 151 -12.02 8.72 7.06
CA ALA A 151 -12.80 7.51 7.28
C ALA A 151 -11.87 6.30 7.42
N TRP A 152 -11.88 5.61 8.57
CA TRP A 152 -11.19 4.33 8.75
C TRP A 152 -12.11 3.17 8.42
N LEU A 153 -11.78 2.40 7.37
CA LEU A 153 -12.62 1.37 6.78
C LEU A 153 -11.99 0.00 6.96
N SER A 154 -12.39 -0.73 8.01
CA SER A 154 -11.84 -2.05 8.34
C SER A 154 -12.73 -3.20 7.88
N THR A 155 -12.18 -4.16 7.13
CA THR A 155 -12.90 -5.37 6.72
C THR A 155 -13.31 -6.24 7.90
N ALA A 156 -12.59 -6.18 9.03
CA ALA A 156 -12.95 -6.90 10.24
C ALA A 156 -14.29 -6.43 10.84
N GLU A 157 -14.59 -5.15 10.70
CA GLU A 157 -15.80 -4.52 11.24
C GLU A 157 -16.92 -4.45 10.21
N ARG A 158 -16.55 -4.44 8.92
CA ARG A 158 -17.43 -4.03 7.83
C ARG A 158 -17.60 -5.07 6.72
N GLY A 159 -16.96 -6.23 6.81
CA GLY A 159 -17.01 -7.29 5.80
C GLY A 159 -16.10 -6.98 4.63
N ALA A 160 -16.58 -6.15 3.70
CA ALA A 160 -15.77 -5.56 2.63
C ALA A 160 -15.86 -4.03 2.64
N CYS A 161 -14.81 -3.37 2.16
CA CYS A 161 -14.72 -1.92 2.04
C CYS A 161 -14.34 -1.57 0.60
N ALA A 162 -14.86 -0.47 0.08
CA ALA A 162 -14.44 0.05 -1.21
C ALA A 162 -14.37 1.58 -1.17
N ALA A 163 -13.42 2.13 -1.90
CA ALA A 163 -13.27 3.56 -2.13
C ALA A 163 -13.08 3.83 -3.63
N TRP A 164 -13.58 4.97 -4.08
CA TRP A 164 -13.54 5.41 -5.47
C TRP A 164 -13.04 6.83 -5.55
N ILE A 165 -12.17 7.07 -6.52
CA ILE A 165 -11.90 8.40 -7.05
C ILE A 165 -12.78 8.57 -8.29
N GLU A 166 -13.67 9.55 -8.25
CA GLU A 166 -14.56 9.87 -9.34
C GLU A 166 -13.89 10.78 -10.37
N ARG A 167 -14.46 10.85 -11.58
CA ARG A 167 -13.90 11.68 -12.66
C ARG A 167 -13.87 13.17 -12.33
N ASP A 168 -14.75 13.66 -11.46
CA ASP A 168 -14.75 15.05 -10.99
C ASP A 168 -13.73 15.30 -9.86
N GLY A 169 -12.99 14.26 -9.45
CA GLY A 169 -12.02 14.33 -8.37
C GLY A 169 -12.63 14.19 -6.98
N SER A 170 -13.92 13.89 -6.83
CA SER A 170 -14.48 13.53 -5.54
C SER A 170 -14.03 12.13 -5.11
N VAL A 171 -13.83 11.95 -3.80
CA VAL A 171 -13.53 10.65 -3.19
C VAL A 171 -14.74 10.18 -2.41
N ARG A 172 -15.18 8.96 -2.67
CA ARG A 172 -16.31 8.34 -1.97
C ARG A 172 -16.00 6.91 -1.60
N TRP A 173 -16.68 6.40 -0.59
CA TRP A 173 -16.43 5.05 -0.08
C TRP A 173 -17.73 4.39 0.38
N THR A 174 -17.69 3.06 0.54
CA THR A 174 -18.79 2.27 1.07
C THR A 174 -18.29 1.02 1.79
N THR A 175 -19.20 0.35 2.48
CA THR A 175 -18.97 -0.88 3.24
C THR A 175 -20.05 -1.91 2.96
N PHE A 176 -19.71 -3.19 2.96
CA PHE A 176 -20.61 -4.29 2.61
C PHE A 176 -20.68 -5.31 3.76
N ARG A 177 -21.77 -5.26 4.52
CA ARG A 177 -22.04 -6.18 5.63
C ARG A 177 -23.04 -7.25 5.23
#